data_AF-A0A3G4W553-F1
#
_entry.id   AF-A0A3G4W553-F1
#
_cell.length_a   1.000
_cell.length_b   1.000
_cell.length_c   1.000
_cell.angle_alpha   90.00
_cell.angle_beta   90.00
_cell.angle_gamma   90.00
#
_symmetry.space_group_name_H-M   'P 1'
#
loop_
_entity.id
_entity.type
_entity.pdbx_description
1 polymer ?
#
loop_
_entity_poly.entity_id
_entity_poly.type
_entity_poly.pdbx_seq_one_letter_code
_entity_poly.pdbx_strand_id
1 'polypeptide(L)'
;MRTGVTVAENESFERLQLWLATSLTGFCRLTGDRERPGPIRLLKTMDLMAMVSGGPLACMVVEPRERDEHAGTPLWEFRVQGFGPDGKTAADIMAGAVHTWDRELRGRATPVLTILPARTPDSALPVGDIVKKAQTRIVTGWPGRDGAAHPGVGQDREGEGATGL
;
A
#
# COMPACT_ATOMS: atom_id res chain seq x y z
N MET A 1 -15.18 5.57 1.20
CA MET A 1 -15.98 4.48 0.66
C MET A 1 -15.79 3.22 1.50
N ARG A 2 -16.82 2.37 1.48
CA ARG A 2 -16.78 1.02 2.05
C ARG A 2 -16.24 0.04 1.01
N THR A 3 -15.29 -0.82 1.37
CA THR A 3 -14.80 -1.86 0.46
C THR A 3 -15.62 -3.15 0.59
N GLY A 4 -16.39 -3.34 1.66
CA GLY A 4 -17.06 -4.62 1.94
C GLY A 4 -16.11 -5.77 2.30
N VAL A 5 -14.79 -5.56 2.24
CA VAL A 5 -13.78 -6.53 2.67
C VAL A 5 -13.63 -6.45 4.17
N THR A 6 -13.81 -7.59 4.84
CA THR A 6 -13.77 -7.69 6.30
C THR A 6 -12.71 -8.66 6.79
N VAL A 7 -12.16 -8.40 7.98
CA VAL A 7 -11.27 -9.29 8.73
C VAL A 7 -11.86 -9.59 10.10
N ALA A 8 -11.60 -10.79 10.62
CA ALA A 8 -11.91 -11.10 12.01
C ALA A 8 -10.96 -10.34 12.96
N GLU A 9 -11.38 -10.14 14.21
CA GLU A 9 -10.62 -9.39 15.23
C GLU A 9 -9.15 -9.82 15.40
N ASN A 10 -8.86 -11.12 15.28
CA ASN A 10 -7.51 -11.66 15.43
C ASN A 10 -6.86 -12.09 14.10
N GLU A 11 -7.44 -11.71 12.97
CA GLU A 11 -6.88 -12.05 11.66
C GLU A 11 -5.80 -11.05 11.27
N SER A 12 -4.58 -11.55 11.03
CA SER A 12 -3.49 -10.73 10.50
C SER A 12 -3.76 -10.34 9.05
N PHE A 13 -3.67 -9.04 8.77
CA PHE A 13 -3.70 -8.49 7.42
C PHE A 13 -2.34 -7.92 6.98
N GLU A 14 -1.23 -8.40 7.57
CA GLU A 14 0.13 -7.96 7.19
C GLU A 14 0.44 -8.17 5.70
N ARG A 15 -0.09 -9.25 5.11
CA ARG A 15 0.05 -9.50 3.66
C ARG A 15 -0.70 -8.48 2.82
N LEU A 16 -1.82 -7.93 3.31
CA LEU A 16 -2.47 -6.78 2.67
C LEU A 16 -1.54 -5.56 2.74
N GLN A 17 -0.91 -5.29 3.88
CA GLN A 17 0.00 -4.15 4.01
C GLN A 17 1.18 -4.26 3.04
N LEU A 18 1.80 -5.45 2.94
CA LEU A 18 2.87 -5.70 1.99
C LEU A 18 2.40 -5.57 0.54
N TRP A 19 1.21 -6.09 0.22
CA TRP A 19 0.60 -5.96 -1.10
C TRP A 19 0.38 -4.49 -1.48
N LEU A 20 -0.22 -3.68 -0.60
CA LEU A 20 -0.42 -2.26 -0.87
C LEU A 20 0.91 -1.52 -1.02
N ALA A 21 1.90 -1.85 -0.19
CA ALA A 21 3.23 -1.24 -0.26
C ALA A 21 3.98 -1.51 -1.56
N THR A 22 3.73 -2.67 -2.18
CA THR A 22 4.45 -3.13 -3.36
C THR A 22 3.68 -2.90 -4.65
N SER A 23 2.34 -2.87 -4.62
CA SER A 23 1.51 -2.72 -5.81
C SER A 23 1.04 -1.28 -6.07
N LEU A 24 0.99 -0.41 -5.05
CA LEU A 24 0.52 0.97 -5.20
C LEU A 24 1.67 1.95 -5.34
N THR A 25 1.65 2.72 -6.43
CA THR A 25 2.54 3.88 -6.59
C THR A 25 2.24 4.93 -5.53
N GLY A 26 3.29 5.46 -4.90
CA GLY A 26 3.17 6.48 -3.86
C GLY A 26 2.59 5.98 -2.54
N PHE A 27 2.59 4.67 -2.28
CA PHE A 27 2.22 4.13 -0.97
C PHE A 27 3.09 4.74 0.13
N CYS A 28 2.46 5.07 1.25
CA CYS A 28 3.12 5.64 2.42
C CYS A 28 2.38 5.29 3.72
N ARG A 29 2.98 5.67 4.85
CA ARG A 29 2.32 5.65 6.16
C ARG A 29 1.89 7.06 6.52
N LEU A 30 0.61 7.23 6.84
CA LEU A 30 0.09 8.48 7.37
C LEU A 30 0.11 8.44 8.90
N THR A 31 0.85 9.39 9.48
CA THR A 31 0.98 9.60 10.93
C THR A 31 0.52 11.01 11.28
N GLY A 32 0.26 11.28 12.55
CA GLY A 32 -0.19 12.60 13.00
C GLY A 32 -0.48 12.64 14.50
N ASP A 33 -0.85 13.82 14.97
CA ASP A 33 -1.33 14.00 16.34
C ASP A 33 -2.68 13.28 16.51
N ARG A 34 -2.72 12.31 17.42
CA ARG A 34 -3.88 11.45 17.65
C ARG A 34 -4.89 12.04 18.62
N GLU A 35 -4.48 13.03 19.41
CA GLU A 35 -5.34 13.72 20.38
C GLU A 35 -6.02 14.94 19.74
N ARG A 36 -5.53 15.39 18.58
CA ARG A 36 -6.12 16.48 17.83
C ARG A 36 -7.23 15.98 16.88
N PRO A 37 -8.44 16.58 16.92
CA PRO A 37 -9.48 16.29 15.94
C PRO A 37 -9.01 16.60 14.52
N GLY A 38 -9.31 15.70 13.59
CA GLY A 38 -8.99 15.84 12.18
C GLY A 38 -10.00 15.11 11.30
N PRO A 39 -9.93 15.30 9.97
CA PRO A 39 -10.86 14.66 9.03
C PRO A 39 -10.71 13.13 8.98
N ILE A 40 -9.60 12.61 9.51
CA ILE A 40 -9.32 11.19 9.66
C ILE A 40 -9.03 10.91 11.14
N ARG A 41 -9.70 9.91 11.71
CA ARG A 41 -9.40 9.44 13.06
C ARG A 41 -8.27 8.41 13.00
N LEU A 42 -7.10 8.77 13.52
CA LEU A 42 -5.98 7.84 13.69
C LEU A 42 -6.26 6.88 14.85
N LEU A 43 -6.01 5.59 14.66
CA LEU A 43 -6.06 4.64 15.77
C LEU A 43 -4.85 4.85 16.68
N LYS A 44 -5.04 4.69 18.00
CA LYS A 44 -3.99 4.93 19.00
C LYS A 44 -2.73 4.07 18.77
N THR A 45 -2.90 2.89 18.22
CA THR A 45 -1.87 1.85 18.12
C THR A 45 -1.33 1.66 16.71
N MET A 46 -1.91 2.34 15.71
CA MET A 46 -1.57 2.07 14.31
C MET A 46 -1.63 3.35 13.49
N ASP A 47 -0.56 3.61 12.74
CA ASP A 47 -0.61 4.59 11.66
C ASP A 47 -1.66 4.18 10.62
N LEU A 48 -1.92 5.00 9.61
CA LEU A 48 -2.78 4.59 8.49
C LEU A 48 -1.96 4.25 7.24
N MET A 49 -2.44 3.25 6.49
CA MET A 49 -1.90 2.94 5.17
C MET A 49 -2.46 3.96 4.20
N ALA A 50 -1.60 4.59 3.42
CA ALA A 50 -2.00 5.66 2.53
C ALA A 50 -1.30 5.54 1.18
N MET A 51 -1.80 6.29 0.19
CA MET A 51 -1.12 6.52 -1.07
C MET A 51 -1.28 7.98 -1.49
N VAL A 52 -0.23 8.54 -2.08
CA VAL A 52 -0.23 9.88 -2.69
C VAL A 52 0.14 9.74 -4.16
N SER A 53 -0.71 10.24 -5.06
CA SER A 53 -0.46 10.17 -6.51
C SER A 53 -0.71 11.53 -7.15
N GLY A 54 0.36 12.29 -7.41
CA GLY A 54 0.26 13.58 -8.12
C GLY A 54 -0.51 14.69 -7.38
N GLY A 55 -0.74 14.56 -6.07
CA GLY A 55 -1.47 15.53 -5.25
C GLY A 55 -2.62 14.91 -4.44
N PRO A 56 -3.54 14.16 -5.06
CA PRO A 56 -4.53 13.34 -4.36
C PRO A 56 -3.92 12.37 -3.34
N LEU A 57 -4.61 12.23 -2.21
CA LEU A 57 -4.28 11.32 -1.12
C LEU A 57 -5.44 10.34 -0.92
N ALA A 58 -5.14 9.06 -0.68
CA ALA A 58 -6.10 8.13 -0.11
C ALA A 58 -5.51 7.45 1.13
N CYS A 59 -6.34 7.19 2.13
CA CYS A 59 -5.97 6.43 3.32
C CYS A 59 -6.97 5.31 3.59
N MET A 60 -6.47 4.16 4.03
CA MET A 60 -7.26 3.05 4.51
C MET A 60 -7.40 3.10 6.02
N VAL A 61 -8.65 3.04 6.49
CA VAL A 61 -9.02 2.92 7.90
C VAL A 61 -9.68 1.56 8.14
N VAL A 62 -9.56 1.05 9.36
CA VAL A 62 -10.17 -0.21 9.79
C VAL A 62 -11.21 0.13 10.85
N GLU A 63 -12.48 -0.17 10.58
CA GLU A 63 -13.60 0.18 11.46
C GLU A 63 -14.45 -1.05 11.79
N PRO A 64 -15.06 -1.15 12.97
CA PRO A 64 -15.99 -2.22 13.28
C PRO A 64 -17.14 -2.22 12.28
N ARG A 65 -17.54 -3.40 11.80
CA ARG A 65 -18.77 -3.55 11.05
C ARG A 65 -19.94 -3.46 12.03
N GLU A 66 -20.94 -2.63 11.72
CA GLU A 66 -22.18 -2.59 12.49
C GLU A 66 -22.74 -4.02 12.61
N ARG A 67 -22.95 -4.42 13.87
CA ARG A 67 -23.26 -5.80 14.25
C ARG A 67 -24.66 -6.16 13.77
N ASP A 68 -24.79 -7.28 13.05
CA ASP A 68 -26.02 -8.07 13.16
C ASP A 68 -25.95 -8.76 14.52
N GLU A 69 -26.92 -8.51 15.39
CA GLU A 69 -26.95 -9.01 16.78
C GLU A 69 -26.84 -10.55 16.86
N HIS A 70 -27.10 -11.26 15.75
CA HIS A 70 -26.93 -12.72 15.62
C HIS A 70 -25.58 -13.18 15.06
N ALA A 71 -24.72 -12.29 14.57
CA ALA A 71 -23.43 -12.66 13.99
C ALA A 71 -22.36 -12.87 15.07
N GLY A 72 -21.65 -14.01 14.99
CA GLY A 72 -20.65 -14.48 15.95
C GLY A 72 -19.48 -13.52 16.24
N THR A 73 -18.28 -13.84 15.76
CA THR A 73 -17.05 -13.05 16.03
C THR A 73 -17.14 -11.64 15.42
N PRO A 74 -16.70 -10.59 16.12
CA PRO A 74 -16.68 -9.23 15.58
C PRO A 74 -15.86 -9.15 14.30
N LEU A 75 -16.45 -8.52 13.28
CA LEU A 75 -15.82 -8.25 12.00
C LEU A 75 -15.44 -6.78 11.89
N TRP A 76 -14.28 -6.54 11.33
CA TRP A 76 -13.76 -5.21 11.03
C TRP A 76 -13.71 -5.04 9.51
N GLU A 77 -14.12 -3.88 9.02
CA GLU A 77 -14.15 -3.57 7.60
C GLU A 77 -13.05 -2.59 7.21
N PHE A 78 -12.39 -2.85 6.09
CA PHE A 78 -11.50 -1.88 5.46
C PHE A 78 -12.32 -0.80 4.74
N ARG A 79 -12.11 0.46 5.11
CA ARG A 79 -12.68 1.62 4.41
C ARG A 79 -11.56 2.47 3.85
N VAL A 80 -11.82 3.09 2.70
CA VAL A 80 -10.85 3.96 2.03
C VAL A 80 -11.41 5.36 1.94
N GLN A 81 -10.66 6.37 2.36
CA GLN A 81 -11.05 7.77 2.28
C GLN A 81 -10.06 8.53 1.39
N GLY A 82 -10.61 9.30 0.45
CA GLY A 82 -9.84 10.09 -0.51
C GLY A 82 -9.91 11.58 -0.22
N PHE A 83 -8.83 12.30 -0.52
CA PHE A 83 -8.66 13.72 -0.25
C PHE A 83 -8.05 14.45 -1.45
N GLY A 84 -8.41 15.72 -1.59
CA GLY A 84 -7.97 16.58 -2.69
C GLY A 84 -8.89 16.52 -3.93
N PRO A 85 -8.57 17.29 -4.98
CA PRO A 85 -9.40 17.45 -6.18
C PRO A 85 -9.79 16.12 -6.86
N ASP A 86 -8.88 15.14 -6.89
CA ASP A 86 -9.17 13.78 -7.41
C ASP A 86 -9.10 12.70 -6.32
N GLY A 87 -9.48 13.05 -5.09
CA GLY A 87 -9.44 12.14 -3.95
C GLY A 87 -10.26 10.86 -4.17
N LYS A 88 -11.38 10.95 -4.89
CA LYS A 88 -12.18 9.76 -5.25
C LYS A 88 -11.37 8.77 -6.08
N THR A 89 -10.63 9.25 -7.08
CA THR A 89 -9.80 8.39 -7.94
C THR A 89 -8.72 7.69 -7.14
N ALA A 90 -8.03 8.42 -6.24
CA ALA A 90 -7.05 7.81 -5.34
C ALA A 90 -7.68 6.73 -4.43
N ALA A 91 -8.89 7.01 -3.92
CA ALA A 91 -9.64 6.05 -3.11
C ALA A 91 -10.06 4.81 -3.90
N ASP A 92 -10.51 4.97 -5.15
CA ASP A 92 -10.90 3.87 -6.04
C ASP A 92 -9.70 2.98 -6.36
N ILE A 93 -8.51 3.56 -6.60
CA ILE A 93 -7.27 2.81 -6.83
C ILE A 93 -6.90 1.96 -5.60
N MET A 94 -6.89 2.57 -4.41
CA MET A 94 -6.58 1.85 -3.18
C MET A 94 -7.62 0.78 -2.86
N ALA A 95 -8.92 1.06 -3.05
CA ALA A 95 -9.98 0.07 -2.88
C ALA A 95 -9.83 -1.10 -3.88
N GLY A 96 -9.49 -0.80 -5.14
CA GLY A 96 -9.18 -1.81 -6.15
C GLY A 96 -8.07 -2.76 -5.70
N ALA A 97 -6.98 -2.23 -5.13
CA ALA A 97 -5.90 -3.05 -4.61
C ALA A 97 -6.35 -3.91 -3.41
N VAL A 98 -7.18 -3.38 -2.50
CA VAL A 98 -7.77 -4.17 -1.39
C VAL A 98 -8.63 -5.32 -1.94
N HIS A 99 -9.44 -5.07 -2.97
CA HIS A 99 -10.27 -6.09 -3.60
C HIS A 99 -9.45 -7.17 -4.31
N THR A 100 -8.38 -6.79 -5.02
CA THR A 100 -7.47 -7.76 -5.63
C THR A 100 -6.83 -8.64 -4.56
N TRP A 101 -6.36 -8.06 -3.45
CA TRP A 101 -5.83 -8.85 -2.35
C TRP A 101 -6.85 -9.85 -1.80
N ASP A 102 -8.07 -9.40 -1.51
CA ASP A 102 -9.10 -10.25 -0.91
C ASP A 102 -9.50 -11.42 -1.82
N ARG A 103 -9.64 -11.16 -3.13
CA ARG A 103 -10.07 -12.17 -4.10
C ARG A 103 -8.95 -13.15 -4.47
N GLU A 104 -7.74 -12.64 -4.70
CA GLU A 104 -6.68 -13.37 -5.39
C GLU A 104 -5.55 -13.82 -4.47
N LEU A 105 -5.28 -13.09 -3.38
CA LEU A 105 -4.09 -13.31 -2.55
C LEU A 105 -4.42 -13.87 -1.16
N ARG A 106 -5.47 -13.35 -0.51
CA ARG A 106 -5.86 -13.72 0.86
C ARG A 106 -6.16 -15.22 0.95
N GLY A 107 -5.38 -15.93 1.77
CA GLY A 107 -5.49 -17.38 1.95
C GLY A 107 -5.05 -18.24 0.75
N ARG A 108 -4.58 -17.63 -0.36
CA ARG A 108 -4.28 -18.31 -1.62
C ARG A 108 -2.82 -18.19 -2.04
N ALA A 109 -2.22 -17.02 -1.82
CA ALA A 109 -0.88 -16.70 -2.27
C ALA A 109 0.05 -16.37 -1.09
N THR A 110 1.30 -16.85 -1.19
CA THR A 110 2.39 -16.46 -0.31
C THR A 110 3.39 -15.66 -1.14
N PRO A 111 3.72 -14.41 -0.74
CA PRO A 111 4.68 -13.60 -1.49
C PRO A 111 6.07 -14.20 -1.39
N VAL A 112 6.82 -14.14 -2.50
CA VAL A 112 8.25 -14.49 -2.54
C VAL A 112 9.05 -13.21 -2.57
N LEU A 113 9.95 -13.04 -1.60
CA LEU A 113 10.88 -11.91 -1.54
C LEU A 113 12.26 -12.33 -2.02
N THR A 114 12.74 -11.72 -3.10
CA THR A 114 14.10 -11.92 -3.61
C THR A 114 14.92 -10.65 -3.38
N ILE A 115 16.06 -10.80 -2.68
CA ILE A 115 16.96 -9.68 -2.37
C ILE A 115 18.19 -9.79 -3.26
N LEU A 116 18.44 -8.74 -4.03
CA LEU A 116 19.53 -8.65 -5.01
C LEU A 116 20.37 -7.39 -4.73
N PRO A 117 21.66 -7.36 -5.11
CA PRO A 117 22.47 -6.14 -5.04
C PRO A 117 21.84 -4.96 -5.82
N ALA A 118 22.09 -3.72 -5.38
CA ALA A 118 21.58 -2.51 -6.04
C ALA A 118 21.95 -2.41 -7.53
N ARG A 119 23.11 -2.98 -7.92
CA ARG A 119 23.64 -2.94 -9.28
C ARG A 119 23.13 -4.06 -10.19
N THR A 120 22.27 -4.97 -9.71
CA THR A 120 21.70 -6.02 -10.56
C THR A 120 20.86 -5.36 -11.67
N PRO A 121 21.12 -5.66 -12.96
CA PRO A 121 20.40 -5.03 -14.07
C PRO A 121 18.93 -5.47 -14.11
N ASP A 122 18.05 -4.61 -14.62
CA ASP A 122 16.60 -4.84 -14.68
C ASP A 122 16.26 -6.15 -15.43
N SER A 123 17.02 -6.49 -16.47
CA SER A 123 16.87 -7.73 -17.25
C SER A 123 17.18 -9.01 -16.48
N ALA A 124 17.87 -8.91 -15.34
CA ALA A 124 18.19 -10.03 -14.47
C ALA A 124 17.28 -10.11 -13.24
N LEU A 125 16.30 -9.21 -13.11
CA LEU A 125 15.34 -9.26 -12.02
C LEU A 125 14.26 -10.32 -12.30
N PRO A 126 13.86 -11.11 -11.30
CA PRO A 126 12.67 -11.93 -11.43
C PRO A 126 11.43 -11.04 -11.62
N VAL A 127 10.36 -11.63 -12.16
CA VAL A 127 9.08 -10.94 -12.31
C VAL A 127 8.49 -10.61 -10.93
N GLY A 128 8.14 -9.35 -10.71
CA GLY A 128 7.52 -8.88 -9.47
C GLY A 128 7.58 -7.38 -9.30
N ASP A 129 7.04 -6.90 -8.18
CA ASP A 129 7.12 -5.49 -7.79
C ASP A 129 8.49 -5.21 -7.15
N ILE A 130 9.14 -4.13 -7.56
CA ILE A 130 10.53 -3.84 -7.18
C ILE A 130 10.59 -2.67 -6.19
N VAL A 131 11.17 -2.91 -5.01
CA VAL A 131 11.55 -1.87 -4.05
C VAL A 131 13.06 -1.65 -4.14
N LYS A 132 13.46 -0.45 -4.58
CA LYS A 132 14.87 -0.05 -4.64
C LYS A 132 15.30 0.54 -3.29
N LYS A 133 16.45 0.10 -2.80
CA LYS A 133 17.14 0.65 -1.63
C LYS A 133 18.58 0.97 -2.00
N ALA A 134 19.29 1.71 -1.15
CA ALA A 134 20.65 2.18 -1.45
C ALA A 134 21.63 1.06 -1.86
N GLN A 135 21.53 -0.12 -1.24
CA GLN A 135 22.46 -1.24 -1.48
C GLN A 135 21.79 -2.48 -2.06
N THR A 136 20.46 -2.49 -2.15
CA THR A 136 19.71 -3.68 -2.57
C THR A 136 18.50 -3.32 -3.43
N ARG A 137 18.06 -4.31 -4.20
CA ARG A 137 16.75 -4.35 -4.85
C ARG A 137 15.99 -5.50 -4.21
N ILE A 138 14.79 -5.25 -3.75
CA ILE A 138 13.90 -6.27 -3.20
C ILE A 138 12.79 -6.47 -4.22
N VAL A 139 12.68 -7.67 -4.77
CA VAL A 139 11.60 -8.04 -5.69
C VAL A 139 10.57 -8.84 -4.91
N THR A 140 9.32 -8.39 -4.95
CA THR A 140 8.17 -9.07 -4.37
C THR A 140 7.37 -9.73 -5.49
N GLY A 141 7.47 -11.06 -5.57
CA GLY A 141 6.67 -11.87 -6.48
C GLY A 141 5.38 -12.33 -5.80
N TRP A 142 4.24 -12.13 -6.46
CA TRP A 142 2.94 -12.66 -6.04
C TRP A 142 2.49 -13.73 -7.03
N PRO A 143 2.28 -14.99 -6.60
CA PRO A 143 1.76 -16.04 -7.47
C PRO A 143 0.47 -15.61 -8.20
N GLY A 144 0.45 -15.76 -9.52
CA GLY A 144 -0.70 -15.38 -10.37
C GLY A 144 -0.70 -13.92 -10.85
N ARG A 145 0.32 -13.12 -10.52
CA ARG A 145 0.48 -11.75 -11.02
C ARG A 145 1.79 -11.58 -11.80
N ASP A 146 1.67 -11.02 -13.00
CA ASP A 146 2.81 -10.50 -13.74
C ASP A 146 3.21 -9.14 -13.15
N GLY A 147 4.46 -9.03 -12.69
CA GLY A 147 4.96 -7.87 -11.94
C GLY A 147 4.96 -6.58 -12.76
N ALA A 148 4.74 -5.45 -12.07
CA ALA A 148 4.98 -4.12 -12.62
C ALA A 148 6.14 -3.47 -11.87
N ALA A 149 7.10 -2.90 -12.60
CA ALA A 149 8.17 -2.14 -11.97
C ALA A 149 7.58 -0.90 -11.29
N HIS A 150 7.84 -0.76 -9.99
CA HIS A 150 7.49 0.46 -9.26
C HIS A 150 8.43 1.58 -9.76
N PRO A 151 7.92 2.70 -10.30
CA PRO A 151 8.77 3.83 -10.63
C PRO A 151 9.32 4.40 -9.33
N GLY A 152 10.58 4.06 -9.03
CA GLY A 152 11.23 4.43 -7.79
C GLY A 152 11.16 5.94 -7.55
N VAL A 153 10.77 6.32 -6.33
CA VAL A 153 10.98 7.67 -5.81
C VAL A 153 12.50 7.87 -5.71
N GLY A 154 13.04 8.69 -6.61
CA GLY A 154 14.47 8.98 -6.70
C GLY A 154 14.90 9.24 -8.14
N GLN A 155 14.35 10.30 -8.76
CA GLN A 155 15.05 10.96 -9.85
C GLN A 155 15.82 12.11 -9.21
N ASP A 156 17.01 11.80 -8.70
CA ASP A 156 17.98 12.83 -8.38
C ASP A 156 18.24 13.59 -9.68
N ARG A 157 17.82 14.85 -9.70
CA ARG A 157 18.29 15.82 -10.67
C ARG A 157 19.75 16.11 -10.33
N GLU A 158 20.66 15.23 -10.74
CA GLU A 158 22.05 15.60 -10.93
C GLU A 158 22.11 16.51 -12.17
N GLY A 159 21.97 17.81 -11.93
CA GLY A 159 22.41 18.85 -12.86
C GLY A 159 23.92 18.92 -12.79
N GLU A 160 24.58 18.12 -13.63
CA GLU A 160 25.99 18.23 -13.95
C GLU A 160 26.25 19.46 -14.84
N GLY A 161 27.25 20.26 -14.48
CA GLY A 161 28.06 21.00 -15.44
C GLY A 161 27.89 22.52 -15.51
N ALA A 162 28.77 23.25 -14.80
CA ALA A 162 29.54 24.33 -15.42
C ALA A 162 30.80 24.61 -14.59
N THR A 163 31.87 23.88 -14.91
CA THR A 163 33.25 24.34 -14.73
C THR A 163 33.54 25.33 -15.86
N GLY A 164 34.09 26.51 -15.55
CA GLY A 164 34.56 27.44 -16.58
C GLY A 164 35.02 28.78 -16.05
N LEU A 165 36.33 28.84 -15.72
CA LEU A 165 37.23 29.99 -15.56
C LEU A 165 36.91 31.04 -14.47
#